data_AF-A0A2D6Q3W0-F1
#
_entry.id   AF-A0A2D6Q3W0-F1
#
_cell.length_a   1.000
_cell.length_b   1.000
_cell.length_c   1.000
_cell.angle_alpha   90.00
_cell.angle_beta   90.00
_cell.angle_gamma   90.00
#
_symmetry.space_group_name_H-M   'P 1'
#
loop_
_entity.id
_entity.type
_entity.pdbx_description
1 polymer ?
#
loop_
_entity_poly.entity_id
_entity_poly.type
_entity_poly.pdbx_seq_one_letter_code
_entity_poly.pdbx_strand_id
1 'polypeptide(L)'
;MSEDILLDPAAQAGKLKQIFDRLLAEKGIGRYEIFTGDEEASEILPGGIYPQSGSLLTGDGRVFHFWLSWDKLKHDYTLGEDEIDPGGNLVSFWGQEDSSQWDQSPSFQEAKRKLGLE
;
A
#
# COMPACT_ATOMS: atom_id res chain seq x y z
N MET A 1 24.39 -17.69 -16.04
CA MET A 1 24.17 -18.02 -14.63
C MET A 1 23.15 -17.02 -14.14
N SER A 2 21.91 -17.45 -13.94
CA SER A 2 20.86 -16.59 -13.43
C SER A 2 21.12 -16.45 -11.93
N GLU A 3 21.57 -15.29 -11.49
CA GLU A 3 21.58 -14.97 -10.06
C GLU A 3 20.12 -14.85 -9.63
N ASP A 4 19.61 -15.91 -9.02
CA ASP A 4 18.45 -15.84 -8.14
C ASP A 4 18.83 -14.84 -7.03
N ILE A 5 18.47 -13.57 -7.23
CA ILE A 5 18.56 -12.54 -6.20
C ILE A 5 17.54 -12.95 -5.15
N LEU A 6 17.97 -13.76 -4.17
CA LEU A 6 17.24 -13.99 -2.93
C LEU A 6 17.16 -12.65 -2.21
N LEU A 7 16.14 -11.87 -2.54
CA LEU A 7 15.84 -10.62 -1.87
C LEU A 7 15.46 -10.95 -0.42
N ASP A 8 16.25 -10.46 0.54
CA ASP A 8 15.98 -10.64 1.97
C ASP A 8 14.59 -10.07 2.32
N PRO A 9 13.64 -10.88 2.79
CA PRO A 9 12.26 -10.45 3.00
C PRO A 9 12.13 -9.38 4.10
N ALA A 10 13.04 -9.36 5.09
CA ALA A 10 13.04 -8.33 6.12
C ALA A 10 13.53 -6.97 5.58
N ALA A 11 14.55 -6.99 4.70
CA ALA A 11 15.03 -5.80 4.00
C ALA A 11 13.97 -5.22 3.06
N GLN A 12 13.23 -6.08 2.35
CA GLN A 12 12.08 -5.66 1.54
C GLN A 12 11.00 -5.00 2.40
N ALA A 13 10.60 -5.64 3.50
CA ALA A 13 9.59 -5.10 4.42
C ALA A 13 9.99 -3.73 5.00
N GLY A 14 11.26 -3.58 5.41
CA GLY A 14 11.77 -2.31 5.92
C GLY A 14 11.73 -1.18 4.87
N LYS A 15 12.05 -1.51 3.62
CA LYS A 15 12.03 -0.55 2.52
C LYS A 15 10.61 -0.18 2.08
N LEU A 16 9.72 -1.16 1.99
CA LEU A 16 8.30 -0.95 1.73
C LEU A 16 7.71 0.00 2.77
N LYS A 17 7.99 -0.24 4.05
CA LYS A 17 7.53 0.64 5.12
C LYS A 17 8.01 2.08 4.93
N GLN A 18 9.28 2.30 4.59
CA GLN A 18 9.81 3.65 4.34
C GLN A 18 9.14 4.34 3.15
N ILE A 19 8.80 3.60 2.11
CA ILE A 19 8.10 4.13 0.93
C ILE A 19 6.69 4.56 1.31
N PHE A 20 5.93 3.69 1.99
CA PHE A 20 4.59 4.04 2.48
C PHE A 20 4.62 5.21 3.46
N ASP A 21 5.51 5.19 4.44
CA ASP A 21 5.67 6.27 5.42
C ASP A 21 5.86 7.62 4.71
N ARG A 22 6.71 7.68 3.67
CA ARG A 22 6.92 8.89 2.87
C ARG A 22 5.68 9.29 2.08
N LEU A 23 5.14 8.38 1.26
CA LEU A 23 4.02 8.68 0.36
C LEU A 23 2.75 9.09 1.12
N LEU A 24 2.51 8.50 2.29
CA LEU A 24 1.38 8.83 3.15
C LEU A 24 1.62 10.13 3.93
N ALA A 25 2.85 10.40 4.38
CA ALA A 25 3.19 11.66 5.02
C ALA A 25 2.99 12.86 4.07
N GLU A 26 3.34 12.72 2.78
CA GLU A 26 3.08 13.73 1.75
C GLU A 26 1.59 14.04 1.57
N LYS A 27 0.71 13.09 1.93
CA LYS A 27 -0.75 13.24 1.94
C LYS A 27 -1.31 13.69 3.29
N GLY A 28 -0.45 13.99 4.26
CA GLY A 28 -0.85 14.37 5.62
C GLY A 28 -1.34 13.20 6.49
N ILE A 29 -1.09 11.95 6.08
CA ILE A 29 -1.42 10.75 6.84
C ILE A 29 -0.20 10.33 7.66
N GLY A 30 -0.19 10.66 8.94
CA GLY A 30 0.92 10.34 9.85
C GLY A 30 0.80 9.02 10.61
N ARG A 31 -0.38 8.38 10.60
CA ARG A 31 -0.66 7.13 11.30
C ARG A 31 -1.55 6.25 10.43
N TYR A 32 -1.12 5.02 10.18
CA TYR A 32 -1.86 4.07 9.36
C TYR A 32 -1.48 2.63 9.71
N GLU A 33 -2.34 1.69 9.33
CA GLU A 33 -2.10 0.25 9.36
C GLU A 33 -2.64 -0.37 8.08
N ILE A 34 -1.79 -1.13 7.38
CA ILE A 34 -2.22 -1.95 6.23
C ILE A 34 -2.86 -3.22 6.80
N PHE A 35 -4.10 -3.51 6.40
CA PHE A 35 -4.88 -4.64 6.93
C PHE A 35 -5.30 -5.64 5.85
N THR A 36 -5.14 -5.29 4.58
CA THR A 36 -5.13 -6.19 3.42
C THR A 36 -3.96 -5.79 2.54
N GLY A 37 -3.25 -6.76 1.99
CA GLY A 37 -2.07 -6.52 1.18
C GLY A 37 -1.65 -7.77 0.44
N ASP A 38 -1.53 -7.65 -0.87
CA ASP A 38 -1.09 -8.72 -1.76
C ASP A 38 0.09 -8.23 -2.61
N GLU A 39 1.06 -9.11 -2.84
CA GLU A 39 2.18 -8.85 -3.76
C GLU A 39 1.72 -9.10 -5.19
N GLU A 40 1.88 -8.09 -6.04
CA GLU A 40 1.56 -8.17 -7.46
C GLU A 40 2.82 -8.66 -8.19
N ALA A 41 2.87 -9.95 -8.54
CA ALA A 41 4.02 -10.57 -9.20
C ALA A 41 4.22 -10.16 -10.68
N SER A 42 3.77 -8.96 -11.07
CA SER A 42 3.77 -8.47 -12.45
C SER A 42 5.15 -7.95 -12.88
N GLU A 43 5.87 -7.24 -12.02
CA GLU A 43 7.23 -6.74 -12.25
C GLU A 43 7.98 -6.49 -10.93
N ILE A 44 9.31 -6.38 -10.97
CA ILE A 44 10.11 -5.91 -9.83
C ILE A 44 10.31 -4.41 -9.99
N LEU A 45 9.79 -3.62 -9.05
CA LEU A 45 9.97 -2.18 -9.03
C LEU A 45 11.45 -1.84 -8.72
N PRO A 46 11.91 -0.62 -9.08
CA PRO A 46 13.26 -0.17 -8.76
C PRO A 46 13.61 -0.43 -7.30
N GLY A 47 14.83 -0.91 -7.06
CA GLY A 47 15.28 -1.20 -5.72
C GLY A 47 14.78 -2.52 -5.12
N GLY A 48 14.26 -3.44 -5.94
CA GLY A 48 14.09 -4.84 -5.59
C GLY A 48 12.86 -5.13 -4.73
N ILE A 49 11.75 -4.44 -5.00
CA ILE A 49 10.48 -4.65 -4.30
C ILE A 49 9.40 -5.03 -5.30
N TYR A 50 8.44 -5.85 -4.88
CA TYR A 50 7.25 -6.11 -5.67
C TYR A 50 6.23 -4.97 -5.50
N PRO A 51 5.47 -4.65 -6.56
CA PRO A 51 4.27 -3.84 -6.42
C PRO A 51 3.32 -4.51 -5.43
N GLN A 52 2.54 -3.69 -4.72
CA GLN A 52 1.58 -4.18 -3.72
C GLN A 52 0.25 -3.50 -3.90
N SER A 53 -0.83 -4.26 -3.78
CA SER A 53 -2.19 -3.75 -3.75
C SER A 53 -2.82 -4.08 -2.41
N GLY A 54 -3.78 -3.26 -1.97
CA GLY A 54 -4.47 -3.54 -0.70
C GLY A 54 -5.20 -2.36 -0.11
N SER A 55 -5.49 -2.46 1.19
CA SER A 55 -6.24 -1.46 1.93
C SER A 55 -5.52 -1.11 3.23
N LEU A 56 -5.57 0.18 3.56
CA LEU A 56 -5.04 0.72 4.80
C LEU A 56 -6.11 1.47 5.59
N LEU A 57 -6.01 1.41 6.91
CA LEU A 57 -6.80 2.18 7.85
C LEU A 57 -5.91 3.29 8.39
N THR A 58 -6.41 4.52 8.41
CA THR A 58 -5.70 5.68 8.94
C THR A 58 -6.10 5.97 10.38
N GLY A 59 -5.26 6.70 11.11
CA GLY A 59 -5.46 7.01 12.52
C GLY A 59 -6.66 7.91 12.84
N ASP A 60 -7.40 8.39 11.84
CA ASP A 60 -8.68 9.08 12.01
C ASP A 60 -9.89 8.24 11.59
N GLY A 61 -9.68 6.95 11.32
CA GLY A 61 -10.73 6.00 10.99
C GLY A 61 -11.05 5.89 9.50
N ARG A 62 -10.36 6.61 8.61
CA ARG A 62 -10.61 6.49 7.16
C ARG A 62 -9.89 5.29 6.56
N VAL A 63 -10.59 4.55 5.71
CA VAL A 63 -10.04 3.45 4.91
C VAL A 63 -9.69 3.95 3.52
N PHE A 64 -8.53 3.53 2.99
CA PHE A 64 -8.09 3.81 1.64
C PHE A 64 -7.61 2.54 0.96
N HIS A 65 -7.91 2.40 -0.32
CA HIS A 65 -7.26 1.44 -1.19
C HIS A 65 -5.98 2.02 -1.76
N PHE A 66 -4.98 1.18 -1.95
CA PHE A 66 -3.72 1.58 -2.55
C PHE A 66 -3.29 0.59 -3.62
N TRP A 67 -2.51 1.12 -4.56
CA TRP A 67 -1.72 0.33 -5.48
C TRP A 67 -0.32 0.94 -5.55
N LEU A 68 0.62 0.30 -4.89
CA LEU A 68 2.02 0.72 -4.90
C LEU A 68 2.65 0.35 -6.24
N SER A 69 3.04 1.36 -6.99
CA SER A 69 3.71 1.20 -8.28
C SER A 69 4.81 2.23 -8.48
N TRP A 70 5.41 2.21 -9.68
CA TRP A 70 6.47 3.12 -10.07
C TRP A 70 6.02 4.03 -11.22
N ASP A 71 5.94 5.32 -10.96
CA ASP A 71 5.69 6.34 -11.98
C ASP A 71 6.98 6.55 -12.79
N LYS A 72 6.97 6.04 -14.03
CA LYS A 72 8.11 6.11 -14.95
C LYS A 72 8.41 7.53 -15.42
N LEU A 73 7.46 8.46 -15.36
CA LEU A 73 7.66 9.85 -15.76
C LEU A 73 8.29 10.67 -14.63
N LYS A 74 7.81 10.46 -13.40
CA LYS A 74 8.34 11.14 -12.21
C LYS A 74 9.59 10.47 -11.65
N HIS A 75 9.90 9.25 -12.11
CA HIS A 75 10.95 8.40 -11.56
C HIS A 75 10.79 8.24 -10.04
N ASP A 76 9.56 7.97 -9.60
CA ASP A 76 9.24 7.83 -8.19
C ASP A 76 8.13 6.80 -7.93
N TYR A 77 8.01 6.31 -6.70
CA TYR A 77 6.90 5.47 -6.28
C TYR A 77 5.60 6.28 -6.18
N THR A 78 4.46 5.64 -6.42
CA THR A 78 3.13 6.22 -6.28
C THR A 78 2.15 5.20 -5.70
N LEU A 79 1.01 5.67 -5.18
CA LEU A 79 -0.08 4.83 -4.66
C LEU A 79 -1.28 4.71 -5.64
N GLY A 80 -1.01 4.79 -6.95
CA GLY A 80 -2.00 4.58 -8.00
C GLY A 80 -2.69 5.85 -8.52
N GLU A 81 -2.38 7.02 -7.96
CA GLU A 81 -3.05 8.31 -8.28
C GLU A 81 -3.07 8.70 -9.76
N ASP A 82 -2.16 8.14 -10.55
CA ASP A 82 -2.03 8.39 -11.99
C ASP A 82 -2.07 7.09 -12.82
N GLU A 83 -2.34 5.94 -12.21
CA GLU A 83 -2.41 4.66 -12.94
C GLU A 83 -3.84 4.30 -13.33
N ILE A 84 -3.97 3.96 -14.60
CA ILE A 84 -5.13 3.30 -15.16
C ILE A 84 -4.82 1.80 -15.14
N ASP A 85 -5.65 1.00 -14.47
CA ASP A 85 -5.51 -0.45 -14.47
C ASP A 85 -5.58 -1.00 -15.92
N PRO A 86 -5.14 -2.25 -16.17
CA PRO A 86 -5.22 -2.86 -17.50
C PRO A 86 -6.64 -2.92 -18.09
N GLY A 87 -7.68 -2.76 -17.26
CA GLY A 87 -9.09 -2.68 -17.65
C GLY A 87 -9.59 -1.26 -17.96
N GLY A 88 -8.73 -0.23 -17.86
CA GLY A 88 -9.10 1.15 -18.15
C GLY A 88 -9.64 1.95 -16.97
N ASN A 89 -9.60 1.43 -15.73
CA ASN A 89 -10.11 2.14 -14.56
C ASN A 89 -8.99 2.89 -13.82
N LEU A 90 -9.29 4.10 -13.35
CA LEU A 90 -8.39 4.84 -12.46
C LEU A 90 -8.22 4.09 -11.13
N VAL A 91 -7.01 3.64 -10.84
CA VAL A 91 -6.64 2.98 -9.58
C VAL A 91 -6.51 4.05 -8.50
N SER A 92 -7.64 4.53 -8.00
CA SER A 92 -7.65 5.71 -7.16
C SER A 92 -7.19 5.35 -5.75
N PHE A 93 -6.14 6.00 -5.25
CA PHE A 93 -5.88 6.16 -3.80
C PHE A 93 -7.04 6.87 -3.06
N TRP A 94 -8.08 7.28 -3.78
CA TRP A 94 -9.19 8.10 -3.32
C TRP A 94 -10.47 7.27 -3.30
N GLY A 95 -10.64 6.49 -2.24
CA GLY A 95 -11.89 5.83 -1.94
C GLY A 95 -12.07 5.75 -0.44
N GLN A 96 -12.68 6.77 0.17
CA GLN A 96 -13.22 6.64 1.52
C GLN A 96 -14.34 5.61 1.44
N GLU A 97 -14.01 4.37 1.74
CA GLU A 97 -15.00 3.34 1.89
C GLU A 97 -15.68 3.45 3.25
N ASP A 98 -16.96 3.09 3.29
CA ASP A 98 -17.66 2.92 4.55
C ASP A 98 -16.97 1.80 5.34
N SER A 99 -16.36 2.17 6.47
CA SER A 99 -15.57 1.24 7.27
C SER A 99 -16.40 0.08 7.82
N SER A 100 -17.74 0.18 7.85
CA SER A 100 -18.62 -0.86 8.39
C SER A 100 -18.56 -2.16 7.60
N GLN A 101 -18.22 -2.10 6.31
CA GLN A 101 -18.06 -3.33 5.51
C GLN A 101 -16.87 -4.18 5.99
N TRP A 102 -15.89 -3.55 6.65
CA TRP A 102 -14.70 -4.21 7.17
C TRP A 102 -14.83 -4.64 8.63
N ASP A 103 -15.93 -4.31 9.32
CA ASP A 103 -16.07 -4.58 10.76
C ASP A 103 -16.05 -6.08 11.11
N GLN A 104 -16.37 -6.96 10.16
CA GLN A 104 -16.27 -8.42 10.36
C GLN A 104 -14.86 -8.97 10.06
N SER A 105 -13.95 -8.17 9.51
CA SER A 105 -12.59 -8.59 9.17
C SER A 105 -11.67 -8.61 10.41
N PRO A 106 -11.06 -9.76 10.76
CA PRO A 106 -10.12 -9.84 11.88
C PRO A 106 -8.90 -8.91 11.73
N SER A 107 -8.37 -8.78 10.51
CA SER A 107 -7.21 -7.91 10.24
C SER A 107 -7.57 -6.44 10.38
N PHE A 108 -8.80 -6.05 10.00
CA PHE A 108 -9.30 -4.71 10.22
C PHE A 108 -9.47 -4.38 11.72
N GLN A 109 -10.02 -5.31 12.51
CA GLN A 109 -10.12 -5.13 13.96
C GLN A 109 -8.74 -5.09 14.64
N GLU A 110 -7.73 -5.80 14.12
CA GLU A 110 -6.35 -5.66 14.58
C GLU A 110 -5.75 -4.29 14.22
N ALA A 111 -6.00 -3.78 13.02
CA ALA A 111 -5.57 -2.43 12.63
C ALA A 111 -6.20 -1.34 13.51
N LYS A 112 -7.51 -1.45 13.82
CA LYS A 112 -8.19 -0.55 14.78
C LYS A 112 -7.52 -0.57 16.14
N ARG A 113 -7.20 -1.76 16.67
CA ARG A 113 -6.45 -1.95 17.92
C ARG A 113 -5.12 -1.22 17.92
N LYS A 114 -4.30 -1.44 16.90
CA LYS A 114 -2.97 -0.83 16.77
C LYS A 114 -3.04 0.70 16.66
N LEU A 115 -4.11 1.21 16.05
CA LEU A 115 -4.34 2.66 15.91
C LEU A 115 -5.06 3.29 17.10
N GLY A 116 -5.59 2.50 18.04
CA GLY A 116 -6.37 2.99 19.18
C GLY A 116 -7.71 3.58 18.77
N LEU A 117 -8.39 2.94 17.82
CA LEU A 117 -9.68 3.35 17.24
C LEU A 117 -10.87 2.51 17.76
N GLU A 118 -10.67 1.80 18.87
CA GLU A 118 -11.69 1.00 19.56
C GLU A 118 -12.39 1.78 20.67
#